data_AF-A0AAN8HMX1-F1
#
_entry.id   AF-A0AAN8HMX1-F1
#
_cell.length_a   1.000
_cell.length_b   1.000
_cell.length_c   1.000
_cell.angle_alpha   90.00
_cell.angle_beta   90.00
_cell.angle_gamma   90.00
#
_symmetry.space_group_name_H-M   'P 1'
#
loop_
_entity.id
_entity.type
_entity.pdbx_description
1 polymer ?
#
loop_
_entity_poly.entity_id
_entity_poly.type
_entity_poly.pdbx_seq_one_letter_code
_entity_poly.pdbx_strand_id
1 'polypeptide(L)'
;MESAIKTVVTTFLSSTKGKENLNGGGFQKLVKNQLGGLMQDTNCSSAVKEMQSGLDANNDGKVSFQEYLTLIGYLASSLSASKTGATADAS
;
A
#
# COMPACT_ATOMS: atom_id res chain seq x y z
N MET A 1 -7.72 7.18 16.62
CA MET A 1 -8.11 7.33 15.19
C MET A 1 -7.24 8.39 14.52
N GLU A 2 -7.23 9.63 15.02
CA GLU A 2 -6.38 10.72 14.50
C GLU A 2 -4.89 10.33 14.40
N SER A 3 -4.33 9.68 15.43
CA SER A 3 -2.95 9.20 15.44
C SER A 3 -2.64 8.26 14.28
N ALA A 4 -3.55 7.33 13.97
CA ALA A 4 -3.39 6.39 12.86
C ALA A 4 -3.44 7.09 11.50
N ILE A 5 -4.35 8.05 11.33
CA ILE A 5 -4.43 8.87 10.11
C ILE A 5 -3.13 9.66 9.93
N LYS A 6 -2.62 10.27 10.99
CA LYS A 6 -1.32 10.97 10.98
C LYS A 6 -0.18 10.02 10.60
N THR A 7 -0.16 8.80 11.13
CA THR A 7 0.83 7.78 10.74
C THR A 7 0.76 7.47 9.24
N VAL A 8 -0.43 7.24 8.68
CA VAL A 8 -0.58 6.95 7.23
C VAL A 8 0.00 8.08 6.37
N VAL A 9 -0.30 9.34 6.70
CA VAL A 9 0.20 10.51 5.97
C VAL A 9 1.71 10.67 6.11
N THR A 10 2.23 10.62 7.35
CA THR A 10 3.65 10.82 7.63
C THR A 10 4.54 9.71 7.07
N THR A 11 4.07 8.46 7.05
CA THR A 11 4.77 7.34 6.40
C THR A 11 4.91 7.56 4.90
N PHE A 12 3.86 8.04 4.23
CA PHE A 12 3.92 8.38 2.81
C PHE A 12 4.93 9.50 2.54
N LEU A 13 4.80 10.63 3.24
CA LEU A 13 5.70 11.78 3.09
C LEU A 13 7.18 11.44 3.36
N SER A 14 7.43 10.60 4.35
CA SER A 14 8.78 10.12 4.66
C SER A 14 9.36 9.28 3.53
N SER A 15 8.50 8.49 2.87
CA SER A 15 8.88 7.62 1.76
C SER A 15 9.09 8.39 0.45
N THR A 16 8.36 9.49 0.23
CA THR A 16 8.59 10.39 -0.91
C THR A 16 9.79 11.32 -0.71
N LYS A 17 10.33 11.38 0.52
CA LYS A 17 11.35 12.36 0.93
C LYS A 17 10.88 13.81 0.69
N GLY A 18 9.61 14.08 0.99
CA GLY A 18 9.00 15.39 0.81
C GLY A 18 8.60 15.73 -0.64
N LYS A 19 8.67 14.77 -1.57
CA LYS A 19 8.11 14.92 -2.93
C LYS A 19 6.62 14.60 -2.95
N GLU A 20 5.96 14.99 -4.03
CA GLU A 20 4.53 14.76 -4.24
C GLU A 20 4.19 13.26 -4.40
N ASN A 21 4.94 12.53 -5.24
CA ASN A 21 4.66 11.14 -5.59
C ASN A 21 5.84 10.20 -5.25
N LEU A 22 5.54 8.94 -4.97
CA LEU A 22 6.52 7.86 -4.83
C LEU A 22 6.93 7.35 -6.20
N ASN A 23 8.23 7.34 -6.50
CA ASN A 23 8.71 6.53 -7.62
C ASN A 23 8.67 5.04 -7.25
N GLY A 24 8.77 4.15 -8.24
CA GLY A 24 8.64 2.72 -8.00
C GLY A 24 9.63 2.13 -6.99
N GLY A 25 10.87 2.63 -6.96
CA GLY A 25 11.85 2.22 -5.94
C GLY A 25 11.49 2.68 -4.52
N GLY A 26 10.90 3.86 -4.37
CA GLY A 26 10.39 4.38 -3.10
C GLY A 26 9.17 3.61 -2.63
N PHE A 27 8.23 3.32 -3.54
CA PHE A 27 7.06 2.50 -3.27
C PHE A 27 7.46 1.09 -2.81
N GLN A 28 8.40 0.45 -3.51
CA GLN A 28 8.88 -0.88 -3.14
C GLN A 28 9.49 -0.92 -1.74
N LYS A 29 10.26 0.10 -1.37
CA LYS A 29 10.82 0.22 0.00
C LYS A 29 9.73 0.46 1.04
N LEU A 30 8.74 1.30 0.74
CA LEU A 30 7.61 1.55 1.64
C LEU A 30 6.89 0.24 1.93
N VAL A 31 6.48 -0.48 0.88
CA VAL A 31 5.75 -1.74 1.00
C VAL A 31 6.53 -2.75 1.82
N LYS A 32 7.81 -2.97 1.49
CA LYS A 32 8.66 -3.93 2.18
C LYS A 32 8.86 -3.59 3.66
N ASN A 33 9.12 -2.32 3.98
CA ASN A 33 9.51 -1.92 5.33
C ASN A 33 8.33 -1.62 6.26
N GLN A 34 7.18 -1.20 5.72
CA GLN A 34 6.04 -0.73 6.52
C GLN A 34 4.84 -1.66 6.42
N LEU A 35 4.69 -2.39 5.30
CA LEU A 35 3.53 -3.23 5.03
C LEU A 35 3.89 -4.73 4.94
N GLY A 36 5.17 -5.09 5.08
CA GLY A 36 5.64 -6.47 4.94
C GLY A 36 5.00 -7.47 5.90
N GLY A 37 4.61 -7.02 7.10
CA GLY A 37 3.89 -7.87 8.06
C GLY A 37 2.40 -8.11 7.73
N LEU A 38 1.82 -7.28 6.85
CA LEU A 38 0.43 -7.38 6.41
C LEU A 38 0.28 -8.14 5.10
N MET A 39 1.34 -8.24 4.32
CA MET A 39 1.32 -8.78 2.96
C MET A 39 2.34 -9.91 2.85
N GLN A 40 1.85 -11.17 2.86
CA GLN A 40 2.71 -12.36 2.88
C GLN A 40 3.66 -12.46 1.67
N ASP A 41 3.32 -11.84 0.52
CA ASP A 41 4.09 -11.94 -0.74
C ASP A 41 4.93 -10.71 -1.10
N THR A 42 5.08 -9.73 -0.22
CA THR A 42 5.82 -8.47 -0.52
C THR A 42 7.34 -8.63 -0.63
N ASN A 43 7.86 -9.84 -0.44
CA ASN A 43 9.25 -10.16 -0.70
C ASN A 43 9.55 -10.31 -2.21
N CYS A 44 8.53 -10.50 -3.05
CA CYS A 44 8.67 -10.62 -4.50
C CYS A 44 8.67 -9.24 -5.17
N SER A 45 9.84 -8.83 -5.68
CA SER A 45 10.02 -7.57 -6.42
C SER A 45 9.07 -7.42 -7.63
N SER A 46 8.72 -8.54 -8.27
CA SER A 46 7.73 -8.60 -9.36
C SER A 46 6.32 -8.29 -8.87
N ALA A 47 5.86 -8.93 -7.79
CA ALA A 47 4.53 -8.69 -7.22
C ALA A 47 4.35 -7.24 -6.75
N VAL A 48 5.39 -6.64 -6.18
CA VAL A 48 5.35 -5.23 -5.76
C VAL A 48 5.30 -4.28 -6.96
N LYS A 49 5.95 -4.63 -8.08
CA LYS A 49 5.85 -3.86 -9.33
C LYS A 49 4.47 -3.98 -9.97
N GLU A 50 3.91 -5.19 -10.04
CA GLU A 50 2.54 -5.38 -10.54
C GLU A 50 1.53 -4.62 -9.69
N MET A 51 1.70 -4.63 -8.36
CA MET A 51 0.90 -3.83 -7.46
C MET A 51 1.04 -2.33 -7.73
N GLN A 52 2.27 -1.84 -7.97
CA GLN A 52 2.48 -0.44 -8.33
C GLN A 52 1.72 -0.09 -9.62
N SER A 53 1.85 -0.91 -10.66
CA SER A 53 1.14 -0.72 -11.93
C SER A 53 -0.37 -0.81 -11.78
N GLY A 54 -0.89 -1.64 -10.88
CA GLY A 54 -2.31 -1.72 -10.57
C GLY A 54 -2.85 -0.50 -9.80
N LEU A 55 -1.98 0.27 -9.15
CA LEU A 55 -2.35 1.49 -8.43
C LEU A 55 -2.15 2.76 -9.27
N ASP A 56 -1.19 2.77 -10.20
CA ASP A 56 -0.83 3.88 -11.09
C ASP A 56 -1.91 4.13 -12.15
N ALA A 57 -3.04 4.69 -11.71
CA ALA A 57 -4.24 4.88 -12.52
C ALA A 57 -4.05 5.96 -13.59
N ASN A 58 -3.19 6.94 -13.31
CA ASN A 58 -2.86 8.00 -14.27
C ASN A 58 -1.69 7.63 -15.21
N ASN A 59 -1.06 6.47 -15.00
CA ASN A 59 0.06 5.94 -15.79
C ASN A 59 1.28 6.87 -15.83
N ASP A 60 1.57 7.58 -14.74
CA ASP A 60 2.74 8.48 -14.63
C ASP A 60 4.02 7.76 -14.17
N GLY A 61 3.95 6.46 -13.91
CA GLY A 61 5.03 5.61 -13.43
C GLY A 61 5.36 5.81 -11.95
N LYS A 62 4.50 6.52 -11.20
CA LYS A 62 4.65 6.84 -9.79
C LYS A 62 3.38 6.45 -9.03
N VAL A 63 3.39 6.71 -7.73
CA VAL A 63 2.24 6.49 -6.84
C VAL A 63 2.01 7.78 -6.07
N SER A 64 0.91 8.45 -6.39
CA SER A 64 0.40 9.60 -5.66
C SER A 64 -0.15 9.21 -4.28
N PHE A 65 -0.43 10.20 -3.45
CA PHE A 65 -1.03 9.92 -2.13
C PHE A 65 -2.40 9.26 -2.25
N GLN A 66 -3.21 9.63 -3.26
CA GLN A 66 -4.52 9.03 -3.49
C GLN A 66 -4.41 7.55 -3.86
N GLU A 67 -3.50 7.21 -4.77
CA GLU A 67 -3.26 5.82 -5.19
C GLU A 67 -2.71 4.98 -4.03
N TYR A 68 -1.85 5.57 -3.19
CA TYR A 68 -1.44 4.96 -1.93
C TYR A 68 -2.61 4.71 -0.97
N LEU A 69 -3.58 5.63 -0.85
CA LEU A 69 -4.77 5.40 -0.02
C LEU A 69 -5.65 4.27 -0.55
N THR A 70 -5.70 4.06 -1.87
CA THR A 70 -6.38 2.89 -2.46
C THR A 70 -5.77 1.59 -1.94
N LEU A 71 -4.43 1.49 -1.88
CA LEU A 71 -3.74 0.34 -1.30
C LEU A 71 -4.09 0.16 0.19
N ILE A 72 -4.03 1.25 0.98
CA ILE A 72 -4.34 1.18 2.41
C ILE A 72 -5.80 0.76 2.64
N GLY A 73 -6.74 1.25 1.83
CA GLY A 73 -8.14 0.85 1.89
C GLY A 73 -8.34 -0.63 1.59
N TYR A 74 -7.67 -1.15 0.55
CA TYR A 74 -7.66 -2.57 0.24
C TYR A 74 -7.12 -3.40 1.42
N LEU A 75 -5.96 -3.03 1.96
CA LEU A 75 -5.34 -3.74 3.10
C LEU A 75 -6.23 -3.70 4.35
N ALA A 76 -6.84 -2.55 4.64
CA ALA A 76 -7.75 -2.42 5.77
C ALA A 76 -8.99 -3.31 5.61
N SER A 77 -9.56 -3.38 4.41
CA SER A 77 -10.70 -4.25 4.09
C SER A 77 -10.33 -5.73 4.22
N SER A 78 -9.22 -6.16 3.60
CA SER A 78 -8.72 -7.53 3.67
C SER A 78 -8.40 -7.96 5.11
N LEU A 79 -7.73 -7.09 5.87
CA LEU A 79 -7.43 -7.35 7.28
C LEU A 79 -8.71 -7.42 8.11
N SER A 80 -9.65 -6.49 7.90
CA SER A 80 -10.95 -6.51 8.57
C SER A 80 -11.67 -7.84 8.32
N ALA A 81 -11.81 -8.26 7.06
CA ALA A 81 -12.43 -9.53 6.70
C ALA A 81 -11.74 -10.74 7.36
N SER A 82 -10.41 -10.75 7.41
CA SER A 82 -9.63 -11.81 8.07
C SER A 82 -9.86 -11.88 9.57
N LYS A 83 -10.12 -10.74 10.22
CA LYS A 83 -10.34 -10.63 11.67
C LYS A 83 -11.80 -10.87 12.07
N THR A 84 -12.75 -10.59 11.18
CA THR A 84 -14.18 -10.82 11.41
C THR A 84 -14.64 -12.21 11.00
N GLY A 85 -13.73 -13.11 10.57
CA GLY A 85 -14.06 -14.50 10.22
C GLY A 85 -14.89 -14.64 8.94
N ALA A 86 -14.89 -13.64 8.07
CA ALA A 86 -15.60 -13.70 6.78
C ALA A 86 -14.75 -14.43 5.73
N THR A 87 -14.38 -15.67 5.99
CA THR A 87 -14.22 -16.66 4.91
C THR A 87 -15.63 -17.08 4.52
N ALA A 88 -16.29 -16.24 3.72
CA ALA A 88 -17.43 -16.73 2.96
C ALA A 88 -16.86 -17.62 1.86
N ASP A 89 -17.17 -18.91 1.98
CA ASP A 89 -17.20 -19.88 0.91
C ASP A 89 -17.44 -19.22 -0.46
N ALA A 90 -16.49 -19.37 -1.36
CA ALA A 90 -16.73 -19.31 -2.79
C ALA A 90 -16.04 -20.54 -3.39
N SER A 91 -16.70 -21.68 -3.15
CA SER A 91 -16.68 -22.84 -4.03
C SER A 91 -17.21 -22.48 -5.41
#